data_AF-A0A954K4L5-F1
#
_entry.id   AF-A0A954K4L5-F1
#
_cell.length_a   1.000
_cell.length_b   1.000
_cell.length_c   1.000
_cell.angle_alpha   90.00
_cell.angle_beta   90.00
_cell.angle_gamma   90.00
#
_symmetry.space_group_name_H-M   'P 1'
#
loop_
_entity.id
_entity.type
_entity.pdbx_description
1 polymer ?
#
loop_
_entity_poly.entity_id
_entity_poly.type
_entity_poly.pdbx_seq_one_letter_code
_entity_poly.pdbx_strand_id
1 'polypeptide(L)'
;MNSPDTQWTFLHVNDSHMGTARSYRFRPAINKRWAAIKQQMSEIEADLLLHGGDLTRDGDTHEFEYQQAREDLDTLPFPTFVIPGNMDVGNKHTAVSGSKPKWESRGLGWHDPDLNMRG
;
A
#
# COMPACT_ATOMS: atom_id res chain seq x y z
N MET A 1 -1.85 -7.60 -35.32
CA MET A 1 -2.06 -6.14 -35.44
C MET A 1 -3.20 -5.82 -34.51
N ASN A 2 -2.95 -5.11 -33.41
CA ASN A 2 -4.01 -4.72 -32.48
C ASN A 2 -4.80 -3.57 -33.11
N SER A 3 -6.13 -3.72 -33.20
CA SER A 3 -7.01 -2.65 -33.67
C SER A 3 -6.98 -1.48 -32.69
N PRO A 4 -6.98 -0.22 -33.17
CA PRO A 4 -6.86 0.98 -32.34
C PRO A 4 -8.04 1.24 -31.39
N ASP A 5 -9.08 0.42 -31.44
CA ASP A 5 -10.34 0.58 -30.67
C ASP A 5 -10.48 -0.39 -29.48
N THR A 6 -9.40 -1.03 -29.04
CA THR A 6 -9.49 -1.92 -27.87
C THR A 6 -9.51 -1.10 -26.60
N GLN A 7 -10.71 -0.89 -26.04
CA GLN A 7 -10.87 -0.31 -24.70
C GLN A 7 -10.16 -1.22 -23.69
N TRP A 8 -9.29 -0.64 -22.89
CA TRP A 8 -8.57 -1.34 -21.83
C TRP A 8 -8.93 -0.72 -20.48
N THR A 9 -8.92 -1.56 -19.45
CA THR A 9 -9.25 -1.19 -18.07
C THR A 9 -8.09 -1.57 -17.17
N PHE A 10 -7.68 -0.65 -16.31
CA PHE A 10 -6.75 -0.98 -15.23
C PHE A 10 -7.28 -0.50 -13.90
N LEU A 11 -6.85 -1.20 -12.85
CA LEU A 11 -7.13 -0.83 -11.48
C LEU A 11 -5.91 -0.13 -10.88
N HIS A 12 -6.15 0.83 -9.99
CA HIS A 12 -5.10 1.51 -9.24
C HIS A 12 -5.47 1.56 -7.76
N VAL A 13 -4.56 1.10 -6.90
CA VAL A 13 -4.67 1.14 -5.44
C VAL A 13 -3.33 1.53 -4.83
N ASN A 14 -3.33 1.96 -3.57
CA ASN A 14 -2.14 2.37 -2.85
C ASN A 14 -2.33 2.24 -1.34
N ASP A 15 -1.25 2.40 -0.58
CA ASP A 15 -1.27 2.55 0.89
C ASP A 15 -1.97 1.38 1.62
N SER A 16 -1.82 0.16 1.07
CA SER A 16 -2.43 -1.06 1.63
C SER A 16 -1.87 -1.43 2.99
N HIS A 17 -0.59 -1.11 3.24
CA HIS A 17 0.13 -1.36 4.50
C HIS A 17 -0.12 -2.76 5.09
N MET A 18 -0.11 -3.80 4.25
CA MET A 18 -0.26 -5.18 4.68
C MET A 18 0.85 -5.55 5.65
N GLY A 19 0.49 -6.12 6.78
CA GLY A 19 1.45 -6.52 7.80
C GLY A 19 1.17 -7.90 8.38
N THR A 20 1.99 -8.29 9.34
CA THR A 20 1.89 -9.53 10.10
C THR A 20 2.02 -9.22 11.59
N ALA A 21 1.85 -10.22 12.46
CA ALA A 21 2.08 -10.06 13.89
C ALA A 21 3.51 -9.61 14.25
N ARG A 22 4.46 -9.68 13.31
CA ARG A 22 5.84 -9.21 13.47
C ARG A 22 6.04 -7.75 13.06
N SER A 23 5.07 -7.12 12.37
CA SER A 23 5.14 -5.72 11.97
C SER A 23 4.98 -4.78 13.16
N TYR A 24 5.66 -3.63 13.09
CA TYR A 24 5.44 -2.51 13.98
C TYR A 24 4.04 -1.90 13.78
N ARG A 25 3.31 -1.75 14.89
CA ARG A 25 1.91 -1.28 14.91
C ARG A 25 1.01 -2.10 13.99
N PHE A 26 1.21 -3.42 13.96
CA PHE A 26 0.33 -4.32 13.22
C PHE A 26 -1.13 -4.15 13.63
N ARG A 27 -2.00 -4.01 12.63
CA ARG A 27 -3.46 -3.92 12.81
C ARG A 27 -4.12 -4.97 11.91
N PRO A 28 -4.60 -6.10 12.46
CA PRO A 28 -5.29 -7.15 11.68
C PRO A 28 -6.46 -6.63 10.83
N ALA A 29 -7.11 -5.55 11.28
CA ALA A 29 -8.19 -4.88 10.55
C ALA A 29 -7.75 -4.33 9.18
N ILE A 30 -6.48 -3.96 9.00
CA ILE A 30 -5.93 -3.53 7.71
C ILE A 30 -5.94 -4.70 6.73
N ASN A 31 -5.41 -5.86 7.11
CA ASN A 31 -5.43 -7.06 6.26
C ASN A 31 -6.86 -7.49 5.92
N LYS A 32 -7.81 -7.35 6.87
CA LYS A 32 -9.23 -7.65 6.60
C LYS A 32 -9.83 -6.71 5.56
N ARG A 33 -9.51 -5.42 5.61
CA ARG A 33 -9.96 -4.43 4.61
C ARG A 33 -9.33 -4.72 3.25
N TRP A 34 -8.04 -4.98 3.22
CA TRP A 34 -7.32 -5.39 2.01
C TRP A 34 -7.97 -6.61 1.35
N ALA A 35 -8.26 -7.67 2.10
CA ALA A 35 -8.92 -8.86 1.58
C ALA A 35 -10.29 -8.55 0.93
N ALA A 36 -11.07 -7.64 1.53
CA ALA A 36 -12.35 -7.22 0.96
C ALA A 36 -12.18 -6.39 -0.34
N ILE A 37 -11.19 -5.49 -0.38
CA ILE A 37 -10.86 -4.71 -1.58
C ILE A 37 -10.40 -5.65 -2.69
N LYS A 38 -9.51 -6.60 -2.38
CA LYS A 38 -9.01 -7.61 -3.32
C LYS A 38 -10.13 -8.48 -3.90
N GLN A 39 -11.10 -8.88 -3.08
CA GLN A 39 -12.28 -9.59 -3.57
C GLN A 39 -13.05 -8.75 -4.61
N GLN A 40 -13.31 -7.49 -4.30
CA GLN A 40 -13.99 -6.58 -5.24
C GLN A 40 -13.18 -6.37 -6.53
N MET A 41 -11.87 -6.20 -6.43
CA MET A 41 -10.98 -6.08 -7.59
C MET A 41 -11.01 -7.33 -8.46
N SER A 42 -11.06 -8.52 -7.86
CA SER A 42 -11.08 -9.80 -8.60
C SER A 42 -12.35 -10.03 -9.42
N GLU A 43 -13.42 -9.29 -9.12
CA GLU A 43 -14.70 -9.35 -9.82
C GLU A 43 -14.75 -8.38 -11.02
N ILE A 44 -13.72 -7.54 -11.20
CA ILE A 44 -13.62 -6.60 -12.31
C ILE A 44 -12.79 -7.23 -13.44
N GLU A 45 -13.30 -7.18 -14.67
CA GLU A 45 -12.54 -7.52 -15.88
C GLU A 45 -11.50 -6.43 -16.18
N ALA A 46 -10.39 -6.45 -15.44
CA ALA A 46 -9.26 -5.55 -15.62
C ALA A 46 -8.11 -6.25 -16.35
N ASP A 47 -7.38 -5.49 -17.17
CA ASP A 47 -6.18 -5.95 -17.87
C ASP A 47 -4.97 -6.03 -16.92
N LEU A 48 -4.93 -5.16 -15.90
CA LEU A 48 -3.88 -5.13 -14.86
C LEU A 48 -4.30 -4.38 -13.60
N LEU A 49 -3.53 -4.60 -12.54
CA LEU A 49 -3.49 -3.76 -11.33
C LEU A 49 -2.15 -3.03 -11.23
N LEU A 50 -2.20 -1.73 -10.95
CA LEU A 50 -1.05 -0.92 -10.53
C LEU A 50 -1.19 -0.54 -9.05
N HIS A 51 -0.29 -1.04 -8.21
CA HIS A 51 -0.17 -0.63 -6.82
C HIS A 51 0.83 0.52 -6.69
N GLY A 52 0.36 1.70 -6.30
CA GLY A 52 1.13 2.95 -6.27
C GLY A 52 2.17 3.07 -5.14
N GLY A 53 2.17 2.12 -4.20
CA GLY A 53 3.18 1.99 -3.14
C GLY A 53 2.60 1.87 -1.75
N ASP A 54 3.49 1.67 -0.78
CA ASP A 54 3.18 1.33 0.60
C ASP A 54 2.32 0.06 0.68
N LEU A 55 2.73 -0.97 -0.08
CA LEU A 55 2.07 -2.28 -0.12
C LEU A 55 2.22 -3.00 1.22
N THR A 56 3.44 -3.01 1.75
CA THR A 56 3.80 -3.66 3.01
C THR A 56 3.85 -2.65 4.15
N ARG A 57 3.76 -3.16 5.38
CA ARG A 57 3.83 -2.35 6.58
C ARG A 57 5.27 -2.00 6.91
N ASP A 58 6.15 -3.00 6.93
CA ASP A 58 7.56 -2.84 7.29
C ASP A 58 8.45 -3.72 6.40
N GLY A 59 8.14 -3.82 5.09
CA GLY A 59 8.86 -4.70 4.16
C GLY A 59 10.38 -4.50 4.15
N ASP A 60 10.84 -3.25 4.29
CA ASP A 60 12.25 -2.87 4.38
C ASP A 60 12.98 -3.57 5.54
N THR A 61 12.29 -3.74 6.67
CA THR A 61 12.84 -4.39 7.87
C THR A 61 12.53 -5.89 7.89
N HIS A 62 11.46 -6.31 7.22
CA HIS A 62 10.87 -7.63 7.29
C HIS A 62 10.61 -8.20 5.90
N GLU A 63 11.65 -8.72 5.25
CA GLU A 63 11.59 -9.23 3.87
C GLU A 63 10.46 -10.26 3.63
N PHE A 64 10.12 -11.06 4.63
CA PHE A 64 9.02 -12.03 4.54
C PHE A 64 7.65 -11.36 4.29
N GLU A 65 7.48 -10.07 4.60
CA GLU A 65 6.27 -9.33 4.26
C GLU A 65 6.13 -9.13 2.76
N TYR A 66 7.23 -8.93 2.03
CA TYR A 66 7.19 -8.87 0.57
C TYR A 66 6.80 -10.23 -0.02
N GLN A 67 7.33 -11.32 0.53
CA GLN A 67 7.00 -12.68 0.07
C GLN A 67 5.50 -12.93 0.28
N GLN A 68 4.98 -12.62 1.47
CA GLN A 68 3.56 -12.80 1.77
C GLN A 68 2.66 -11.90 0.91
N ALA A 69 3.06 -10.64 0.70
CA ALA A 69 2.30 -9.70 -0.12
C ALA A 69 2.30 -10.12 -1.60
N ARG A 70 3.44 -10.62 -2.11
CA ARG A 70 3.53 -11.16 -3.46
C ARG A 70 2.64 -12.38 -3.63
N GLU A 71 2.73 -13.35 -2.74
CA GLU A 71 1.87 -14.56 -2.76
C GLU A 71 0.38 -14.19 -2.72
N ASP A 72 0.03 -13.15 -1.96
CA ASP A 72 -1.34 -12.63 -1.94
C ASP A 72 -1.73 -12.00 -3.29
N LEU A 73 -0.91 -11.12 -3.87
CA LEU A 73 -1.18 -10.50 -5.16
C LEU A 73 -1.26 -11.51 -6.31
N ASP A 74 -0.47 -12.59 -6.25
CA ASP A 74 -0.45 -13.67 -7.24
C ASP A 74 -1.78 -14.44 -7.32
N THR A 75 -2.72 -14.24 -6.37
CA THR A 75 -4.07 -14.83 -6.46
C THR A 75 -5.08 -13.97 -7.24
N LEU A 76 -4.71 -12.77 -7.71
CA LEU A 76 -5.57 -11.96 -8.57
C LEU A 76 -5.62 -12.54 -10.00
N PRO A 77 -6.75 -12.41 -10.73
CA PRO A 77 -6.91 -13.01 -12.05
C PRO A 77 -6.18 -12.24 -13.17
N PHE A 78 -5.45 -11.18 -12.85
CA PHE A 78 -4.75 -10.29 -13.77
C PHE A 78 -3.36 -9.93 -13.23
N PRO A 79 -2.43 -9.52 -14.10
CA PRO A 79 -1.09 -9.11 -13.69
C PRO A 79 -1.14 -7.91 -12.74
N THR A 80 -0.29 -7.95 -11.72
CA THR A 80 -0.12 -6.84 -10.77
C THR A 80 1.30 -6.28 -10.86
N PHE A 81 1.39 -4.95 -10.88
CA PHE A 81 2.65 -4.20 -10.84
C PHE A 81 2.67 -3.32 -9.60
N VAL A 82 3.82 -3.21 -8.95
CA VAL A 82 3.97 -2.46 -7.70
C VAL A 82 5.11 -1.46 -7.85
N ILE A 83 4.85 -0.20 -7.51
CA ILE A 83 5.86 0.84 -7.33
C ILE A 83 6.14 0.93 -5.83
N PRO A 84 7.38 0.73 -5.33
CA PRO A 84 7.65 0.75 -3.90
C PRO A 84 7.47 2.16 -3.30
N GLY A 85 6.78 2.23 -2.16
CA GLY A 85 6.63 3.43 -1.34
C GLY A 85 7.63 3.50 -0.18
N ASN A 86 7.53 4.52 0.68
CA ASN A 86 8.48 4.72 1.78
C ASN A 86 8.30 3.73 2.94
N MET A 87 7.12 3.12 3.10
CA MET A 87 6.92 2.02 4.05
C MET A 87 7.44 0.69 3.49
N ASP A 88 7.50 0.58 2.16
CA ASP A 88 8.09 -0.58 1.52
C ASP A 88 9.60 -0.55 1.64
N VAL A 89 10.30 0.53 1.25
CA VAL A 89 11.77 0.56 1.11
C VAL A 89 12.49 1.57 2.01
N GLY A 90 11.79 2.07 3.04
CA GLY A 90 12.30 3.11 3.92
C GLY A 90 12.19 4.53 3.36
N ASN A 91 12.49 5.51 4.22
CA ASN A 91 12.43 6.92 3.85
C ASN A 91 13.54 7.31 2.87
N LYS A 92 13.27 8.34 2.04
CA LYS A 92 14.24 8.89 1.10
C LYS A 92 15.59 9.19 1.77
N HIS A 93 16.63 8.54 1.29
CA HIS A 93 18.01 8.94 1.56
C HIS A 93 18.31 10.20 0.75
N THR A 94 18.33 11.36 1.42
CA THR A 94 18.65 12.66 0.81
C THR A 94 19.81 13.30 1.55
N ALA A 95 20.75 13.89 0.79
CA ALA A 95 21.86 14.67 1.35
C ALA A 95 21.39 15.99 1.98
N VAL A 96 20.20 16.47 1.62
CA VAL A 96 19.59 17.67 2.19
C VAL A 96 18.42 17.29 3.09
N SER A 97 18.39 17.87 4.30
CA SER A 97 17.23 17.75 5.16
C SER A 97 16.01 18.40 4.50
N GLY A 98 14.84 17.80 4.65
CA GLY A 98 13.59 18.44 4.22
C GLY A 98 13.41 19.80 4.90
N SER A 99 12.72 20.73 4.23
CA SER A 99 12.48 22.09 4.73
C SER A 99 11.59 22.16 5.98
N LYS A 100 11.04 21.03 6.43
CA LYS A 100 10.19 20.99 7.63
C LYS A 100 11.06 20.99 8.90
N PRO A 101 10.77 21.86 9.89
CA PRO A 101 11.46 21.83 11.17
C PRO A 101 11.31 20.45 11.80
N LYS A 102 12.43 19.87 12.25
CA LYS A 102 12.51 18.54 12.85
C LYS A 102 11.64 18.41 14.13
N TRP A 103 11.20 19.54 14.70
CA TRP A 103 10.51 19.65 15.98
C TRP A 103 9.56 20.86 16.04
N GLU A 104 8.59 20.97 15.13
CA GLU A 104 7.34 21.60 15.56
C GLU A 104 6.78 20.76 16.70
N SER A 105 6.30 21.38 17.78
CA SER A 105 5.74 20.68 18.95
C SER A 105 4.57 19.74 18.61
N ARG A 106 4.08 19.80 17.37
CA ARG A 106 3.12 18.88 16.74
C ARG A 106 3.65 18.36 15.41
N GLY A 107 4.88 17.82 15.34
CA GLY A 107 5.53 17.28 14.11
C GLY A 107 4.74 16.26 13.27
N LEU A 108 3.51 15.98 13.68
CA LEU A 108 2.38 15.48 12.92
C LEU A 108 1.17 16.34 13.33
N GLY A 109 0.89 17.43 12.60
CA GLY A 109 -0.30 18.24 12.82
C GLY A 109 -1.56 17.55 12.33
N TRP A 110 -1.77 16.26 12.66
CA TRP A 110 -3.09 15.64 12.66
C TRP A 110 -3.90 16.28 13.79
N HIS A 111 -4.33 17.52 13.56
CA HIS A 111 -5.43 18.13 14.28
C HIS A 111 -6.72 17.55 13.71
N ASP A 112 -6.93 16.27 13.93
CA ASP A 112 -8.26 15.68 13.84
C ASP A 112 -8.59 15.11 15.22
N PRO A 113 -9.29 15.88 16.07
CA PRO A 113 -9.72 15.39 17.38
C PRO A 113 -10.71 14.21 17.28
N ASP A 114 -11.22 13.88 16.09
CA ASP A 114 -12.25 12.86 15.89
C ASP A 114 -11.69 11.51 15.40
N LEU A 115 -10.42 11.43 14.98
CA LEU A 115 -9.82 10.17 14.48
C LEU A 115 -9.49 9.14 15.56
N ASN A 116 -9.42 9.55 16.82
CA ASN A 116 -9.16 8.66 17.95
C ASN A 116 -10.11 8.98 19.12
N MET A 117 -11.41 8.66 19.00
CA MET A 117 -12.22 7.97 20.03
C MET A 117 -13.74 8.01 19.77
N ARG A 118 -14.30 6.80 19.64
CA ARG A 118 -15.63 6.32 20.10
C ARG A 118 -16.86 6.52 19.19
N GLY A 119 -17.25 5.39 18.61
CA GLY A 119 -18.57 5.02 18.10
C GLY A 119 -18.50 3.57 17.64
#